data_AF-A0A5C4YC88-F1
#
_entry.id   AF-A0A5C4YC88-F1
#
_cell.length_a   1.000
_cell.length_b   1.000
_cell.length_c   1.000
_cell.angle_alpha   90.00
_cell.angle_beta   90.00
_cell.angle_gamma   90.00
#
_symmetry.space_group_name_H-M   'P 1'
#
loop_
_entity.id
_entity.type
_entity.pdbx_description
1 polymer ?
#
loop_
_entity_poly.entity_id
_entity_poly.type
_entity_poly.pdbx_seq_one_letter_code
_entity_poly.pdbx_strand_id
1 'polypeptide(L)'
;YILFFLGHPQSGWINIGTKELNRIEFLHKLTIAKAALETLTLIPGETSVIFLEQAAKQLELDKNTLLAEFEKQATYKEGVFLPETYKIPKGITEALLVQVLLKHAENSNRKTSEKIFGEYNAKKWHQYIITASVIQKEAANESEMPIVASVIYNRIKKGMKLQMDGTLNYGFYSHTKITPQRI
;
A
#
# COMPACT_ATOMS: atom_id res chain seq x y z
N TYR A 1 -34.61 -16.71 26.09
CA TYR A 1 -35.36 -15.96 25.05
C TYR A 1 -34.84 -14.54 24.78
N ILE A 2 -33.91 -13.96 25.55
CA ILE A 2 -33.39 -12.59 25.33
C ILE A 2 -32.39 -12.48 24.15
N LEU A 3 -31.69 -13.57 23.80
CA LEU A 3 -30.67 -13.58 22.73
C LEU A 3 -31.20 -13.23 21.33
N PHE A 4 -32.49 -13.45 21.05
CA PHE A 4 -33.08 -13.18 19.73
C PHE A 4 -33.16 -11.67 19.41
N PHE A 5 -33.30 -10.81 20.43
CA PHE A 5 -33.38 -9.36 20.26
C PHE A 5 -32.01 -8.66 20.23
N LEU A 6 -30.93 -9.36 20.61
CA LEU A 6 -29.60 -8.78 20.71
C LEU A 6 -28.83 -8.77 19.37
N GLY A 7 -29.39 -9.38 18.31
CA GLY A 7 -28.73 -9.52 17.00
C GLY A 7 -27.78 -10.71 16.94
N HIS A 8 -27.00 -10.81 15.86
CA HIS A 8 -26.01 -11.88 15.67
C HIS A 8 -24.62 -11.40 16.11
N PRO A 9 -23.85 -12.25 16.83
CA PRO A 9 -22.48 -11.92 17.21
C PRO A 9 -21.63 -11.72 15.95
N GLN A 10 -20.80 -10.69 15.95
CA GLN A 10 -19.85 -10.43 14.88
C GLN A 10 -18.67 -11.40 14.98
N SER A 11 -18.15 -11.83 13.83
CA SER A 11 -16.94 -12.64 13.75
C SER A 11 -15.69 -11.76 13.65
N GLY A 12 -14.57 -12.23 14.19
CA GLY A 12 -13.28 -11.55 14.14
C GLY A 12 -12.96 -10.73 15.38
N TRP A 13 -11.91 -9.91 15.27
CA TRP A 13 -11.43 -9.09 16.39
C TRP A 13 -12.28 -7.83 16.56
N ILE A 14 -12.87 -7.67 17.74
CA ILE A 14 -13.71 -6.52 18.08
C ILE A 14 -13.06 -5.64 19.14
N ASN A 15 -13.28 -4.33 19.03
CA ASN A 15 -12.85 -3.38 20.05
C ASN A 15 -13.94 -3.21 21.11
N ILE A 16 -13.70 -3.77 22.29
CA ILE A 16 -14.61 -3.74 23.43
C ILE A 16 -14.53 -2.40 24.19
N GLY A 17 -13.40 -1.71 24.18
CA GLY A 17 -13.22 -0.37 24.78
C GLY A 17 -13.22 -0.28 26.31
N THR A 18 -13.60 -1.33 27.04
CA THR A 18 -13.60 -1.38 28.52
C THR A 18 -13.10 -2.73 29.03
N LYS A 19 -12.42 -2.75 30.19
CA LYS A 19 -11.88 -3.99 30.80
C LYS A 19 -12.89 -4.75 31.66
N GLU A 20 -13.86 -4.06 32.24
CA GLU A 20 -14.92 -4.65 33.05
C GLU A 20 -16.25 -4.49 32.33
N LEU A 21 -16.99 -5.61 32.20
CA LEU A 21 -18.30 -5.69 31.57
C LEU A 21 -19.13 -6.73 32.29
N ASN A 22 -20.41 -6.43 32.48
CA ASN A 22 -21.35 -7.48 32.88
C ASN A 22 -21.68 -8.39 31.68
N ARG A 23 -22.23 -9.57 31.95
CA ARG A 23 -22.48 -10.60 30.92
C ARG A 23 -23.41 -10.10 29.80
N ILE A 24 -24.40 -9.26 30.13
CA ILE A 24 -25.37 -8.75 29.15
C ILE A 24 -24.72 -7.68 28.26
N GLU A 25 -23.95 -6.76 28.84
CA GLU A 25 -23.20 -5.75 28.10
C GLU A 25 -22.13 -6.39 27.19
N PHE A 26 -21.51 -7.48 27.63
CA PHE A 26 -20.60 -8.24 26.80
C PHE A 26 -21.31 -8.85 25.58
N LEU A 27 -22.45 -9.52 25.78
CA LEU A 27 -23.25 -10.09 24.69
C LEU A 27 -23.77 -9.02 23.73
N HIS A 28 -24.18 -7.87 24.25
CA HIS A 28 -24.56 -6.72 23.43
C HIS A 28 -23.36 -6.17 22.65
N LYS A 29 -22.19 -5.99 23.29
CA LYS A 29 -20.99 -5.55 22.58
C LYS A 29 -20.52 -6.55 21.53
N LEU A 30 -20.71 -7.86 21.70
CA LEU A 30 -20.42 -8.83 20.64
C LEU A 30 -21.22 -8.59 19.35
N THR A 31 -22.40 -7.96 19.44
CA THR A 31 -23.27 -7.74 18.28
C THR A 31 -23.05 -6.35 17.65
N ILE A 32 -22.65 -5.36 18.46
CA ILE A 32 -22.50 -3.96 18.00
C ILE A 32 -21.06 -3.43 17.94
N ALA A 33 -20.08 -4.13 18.52
CA ALA A 33 -18.71 -3.60 18.62
C ALA A 33 -18.08 -3.42 17.24
N LYS A 34 -17.30 -2.34 17.10
CA LYS A 34 -16.54 -2.08 15.87
C LYS A 34 -15.37 -3.05 15.76
N ALA A 35 -14.98 -3.39 14.54
CA ALA A 35 -13.77 -4.14 14.28
C ALA A 35 -12.56 -3.45 14.95
N ALA A 36 -11.69 -4.25 15.56
CA ALA A 36 -10.40 -3.76 16.03
C ALA A 36 -9.52 -3.46 14.81
N LEU A 37 -9.03 -2.23 14.70
CA LEU A 37 -8.25 -1.76 13.55
C LEU A 37 -6.81 -1.50 13.98
N GLU A 38 -5.88 -1.76 13.07
CA GLU A 38 -4.48 -1.36 13.12
C GLU A 38 -4.14 -0.42 11.97
N THR A 39 -3.15 0.46 12.19
CA THR A 39 -2.71 1.44 11.21
C THR A 39 -1.47 0.96 10.49
N LEU A 40 -1.55 0.69 9.19
CA LEU A 40 -0.43 0.30 8.36
C LEU A 40 -0.06 1.46 7.44
N THR A 41 1.18 1.95 7.47
CA THR A 41 1.61 3.10 6.66
C THR A 41 2.60 2.68 5.59
N LEU A 42 2.30 3.01 4.33
CA LEU A 42 3.25 2.95 3.22
C LEU A 42 3.85 4.34 2.98
N ILE A 43 5.15 4.49 3.22
CA ILE A 43 5.85 5.74 2.93
C ILE A 43 6.12 5.89 1.42
N PRO A 44 6.10 7.13 0.87
CA PRO A 44 6.47 7.36 -0.51
C PRO A 44 7.91 6.89 -0.82
N GLY A 45 8.08 6.21 -1.96
CA GLY A 45 9.38 5.73 -2.42
C GLY A 45 9.83 4.38 -1.81
N GLU A 46 9.03 3.75 -0.95
CA GLU A 46 9.30 2.38 -0.51
C GLU A 46 8.94 1.36 -1.60
N THR A 47 9.59 0.19 -1.56
CA THR A 47 9.32 -0.89 -2.51
C THR A 47 8.24 -1.84 -1.98
N SER A 48 7.49 -2.46 -2.88
CA SER A 48 6.35 -3.32 -2.54
C SER A 48 6.77 -4.47 -1.62
N VAL A 49 7.96 -5.04 -1.85
CA VAL A 49 8.50 -6.11 -1.02
C VAL A 49 8.75 -5.63 0.41
N ILE A 50 9.46 -4.52 0.60
CA ILE A 50 9.79 -4.02 1.94
C ILE A 50 8.51 -3.65 2.68
N PHE A 51 7.55 -3.05 1.99
CA PHE A 51 6.25 -2.73 2.57
C PHE A 51 5.49 -3.99 3.03
N LEU A 52 5.44 -5.05 2.21
CA LEU A 52 4.77 -6.29 2.58
C LEU A 52 5.48 -7.01 3.73
N GLU A 53 6.81 -6.91 3.82
CA GLU A 53 7.57 -7.42 4.98
C GLU A 53 7.22 -6.67 6.27
N GLN A 54 7.11 -5.34 6.20
CA GLN A 54 6.68 -4.51 7.33
C GLN A 54 5.23 -4.84 7.73
N ALA A 55 4.34 -5.00 6.75
CA ALA A 55 2.94 -5.36 6.96
C ALA A 55 2.81 -6.74 7.61
N ALA A 56 3.55 -7.74 7.13
CA ALA A 56 3.52 -9.08 7.70
C ALA A 56 3.97 -9.09 9.16
N LYS A 57 5.04 -8.36 9.49
CA LYS A 57 5.52 -8.24 10.86
C LYS A 57 4.52 -7.52 11.77
N GLN A 58 3.92 -6.44 11.30
CA GLN A 58 3.03 -5.62 12.12
C GLN A 58 1.69 -6.31 12.38
N LEU A 59 1.13 -6.97 11.36
CA LEU A 59 -0.18 -7.62 11.41
C LEU A 59 -0.11 -9.10 11.82
N GLU A 60 1.08 -9.59 12.19
CA GLU A 60 1.35 -10.98 12.58
C GLU A 60 0.95 -12.01 11.50
N LEU A 61 1.22 -11.71 10.23
CA LEU A 61 0.91 -12.56 9.06
C LEU A 61 2.11 -13.39 8.60
N ASP A 62 1.85 -14.46 7.87
CA ASP A 62 2.91 -15.23 7.21
C ASP A 62 3.45 -14.48 5.99
N LYS A 63 4.72 -14.07 6.07
CA LYS A 63 5.41 -13.32 5.01
C LYS A 63 5.37 -14.04 3.66
N ASN A 64 5.60 -15.35 3.63
CA ASN A 64 5.75 -16.08 2.37
C ASN A 64 4.41 -16.20 1.65
N THR A 65 3.35 -16.47 2.42
CA THR A 65 1.97 -16.51 1.94
C THR A 65 1.53 -15.14 1.45
N LEU A 66 1.89 -14.07 2.17
CA LEU A 66 1.59 -12.70 1.76
C LEU A 66 2.26 -12.32 0.43
N LEU A 67 3.55 -12.66 0.28
CA LEU A 67 4.26 -12.44 -0.98
C LEU A 67 3.70 -13.29 -2.12
N ALA A 68 3.33 -14.54 -1.86
CA ALA A 68 2.72 -15.42 -2.88
C ALA A 68 1.35 -14.89 -3.33
N GLU A 69 0.51 -14.42 -2.40
CA GLU A 69 -0.77 -13.79 -2.74
C GLU A 69 -0.58 -12.48 -3.49
N PHE A 70 0.46 -11.70 -3.16
CA PHE A 70 0.84 -10.53 -3.94
C PHE A 70 1.21 -10.88 -5.37
N GLU A 71 2.10 -11.85 -5.59
CA GLU A 71 2.50 -12.29 -6.94
C GLU A 71 1.33 -12.82 -7.77
N LYS A 72 0.36 -13.46 -7.11
CA LYS A 72 -0.84 -14.00 -7.75
C LYS A 72 -1.85 -12.93 -8.17
N GLN A 73 -2.00 -11.88 -7.37
CA GLN A 73 -3.07 -10.88 -7.56
C GLN A 73 -2.59 -9.60 -8.26
N ALA A 74 -1.33 -9.21 -8.10
CA ALA A 74 -0.81 -7.95 -8.63
C ALA A 74 -0.52 -8.04 -10.14
N THR A 75 -0.97 -7.04 -10.89
CA THR A 75 -0.68 -6.93 -12.33
C THR A 75 0.78 -6.56 -12.61
N TYR A 76 1.38 -5.76 -11.73
CA TYR A 76 2.76 -5.31 -11.81
C TYR A 76 3.48 -5.62 -10.51
N LYS A 77 4.79 -5.86 -10.60
CA LYS A 77 5.62 -6.21 -9.43
C LYS A 77 5.82 -5.02 -8.47
N GLU A 78 5.65 -3.80 -8.95
CA GLU A 78 5.92 -2.57 -8.21
C GLU A 78 4.99 -1.44 -8.63
N GLY A 79 4.89 -0.40 -7.81
CA GLY A 79 4.06 0.78 -8.10
C GLY A 79 2.56 0.48 -8.13
N VAL A 80 2.12 -0.58 -7.46
CA VAL A 80 0.71 -1.02 -7.40
C VAL A 80 0.01 -0.62 -6.12
N PHE A 81 0.75 -0.27 -5.07
CA PHE A 81 0.22 0.24 -3.81
C PHE A 81 0.28 1.76 -3.77
N LEU A 82 -0.67 2.37 -3.05
CA LEU A 82 -0.73 3.82 -2.87
C LEU A 82 0.02 4.20 -1.58
N PRO A 83 0.96 5.17 -1.58
CA PRO A 83 1.61 5.62 -0.36
C PRO A 83 0.67 6.40 0.56
N GLU A 84 0.14 5.75 1.59
CA GLU A 84 -0.75 6.34 2.60
C GLU A 84 -0.81 5.49 3.88
N THR A 85 -1.60 5.95 4.86
CA THR A 85 -1.91 5.20 6.07
C THR A 85 -3.26 4.49 5.96
N TYR A 86 -3.22 3.17 5.93
CA TYR A 86 -4.35 2.26 5.86
C TYR A 86 -4.86 1.88 7.25
N LYS A 87 -6.18 1.69 7.37
CA LYS A 87 -6.80 1.10 8.57
C LYS A 87 -7.20 -0.33 8.28
N ILE A 88 -6.45 -1.27 8.84
CA ILE A 88 -6.57 -2.69 8.56
C ILE A 88 -7.23 -3.40 9.75
N PRO A 89 -8.29 -4.20 9.53
CA PRO A 89 -8.84 -5.04 10.59
C PRO A 89 -7.82 -6.03 11.13
N LYS A 90 -7.75 -6.18 12.46
CA LYS A 90 -6.96 -7.23 13.10
C LYS A 90 -7.42 -8.61 12.64
N GLY A 91 -6.48 -9.51 12.40
CA GLY A 91 -6.76 -10.86 11.91
C GLY A 91 -7.23 -10.92 10.45
N ILE A 92 -6.96 -9.88 9.66
CA ILE A 92 -7.12 -9.95 8.20
C ILE A 92 -6.26 -11.10 7.64
N THR A 93 -6.72 -11.77 6.58
CA THR A 93 -5.90 -12.77 5.89
C THR A 93 -4.96 -12.10 4.90
N GLU A 94 -3.86 -12.76 4.58
CA GLU A 94 -2.85 -12.31 3.61
C GLU A 94 -3.48 -12.00 2.25
N ALA A 95 -4.31 -12.92 1.75
CA ALA A 95 -5.00 -12.77 0.48
C ALA A 95 -5.93 -11.54 0.47
N LEU A 96 -6.68 -11.32 1.56
CA LEU A 96 -7.61 -10.20 1.67
C LEU A 96 -6.88 -8.87 1.83
N LEU A 97 -5.76 -8.84 2.56
CA LEU A 97 -4.93 -7.65 2.70
C LEU A 97 -4.45 -7.16 1.33
N VAL A 98 -3.84 -8.05 0.55
CA VAL A 98 -3.37 -7.73 -0.82
C VAL A 98 -4.53 -7.23 -1.68
N GLN A 99 -5.66 -7.96 -1.68
CA GLN A 99 -6.83 -7.60 -2.48
C GLN A 99 -7.34 -6.19 -2.16
N VAL A 100 -7.47 -5.86 -0.86
CA VAL A 100 -7.96 -4.55 -0.41
C VAL A 100 -7.00 -3.43 -0.80
N LEU A 101 -5.70 -3.63 -0.59
CA LEU A 101 -4.68 -2.63 -0.92
C LEU A 101 -4.62 -2.36 -2.42
N LEU A 102 -4.61 -3.42 -3.25
CA LEU A 102 -4.59 -3.29 -4.71
C LEU A 102 -5.85 -2.61 -5.24
N LYS A 103 -7.03 -3.02 -4.75
CA LYS A 103 -8.31 -2.45 -5.17
C LYS A 103 -8.42 -0.98 -4.77
N HIS A 104 -7.93 -0.62 -3.58
CA HIS A 104 -7.89 0.76 -3.13
C HIS A 104 -7.01 1.62 -4.04
N ALA A 105 -5.79 1.15 -4.32
CA ALA A 105 -4.86 1.85 -5.20
C ALA A 105 -5.44 2.00 -6.62
N GLU A 106 -6.03 0.95 -7.21
CA GLU A 106 -6.66 1.02 -8.53
C GLU A 106 -7.78 2.07 -8.57
N ASN A 107 -8.68 2.08 -7.58
CA ASN A 107 -9.77 3.04 -7.53
C ASN A 107 -9.27 4.48 -7.39
N SER A 108 -8.24 4.71 -6.57
CA SER A 108 -7.63 6.02 -6.40
C SER A 108 -6.92 6.50 -7.67
N ASN A 109 -6.15 5.61 -8.30
CA ASN A 109 -5.47 5.84 -9.56
C ASN A 109 -6.45 6.19 -10.68
N ARG A 110 -7.56 5.44 -10.79
CA ARG A 110 -8.63 5.70 -11.75
C ARG A 110 -9.22 7.10 -11.58
N LYS A 111 -9.65 7.44 -10.36
CA LYS A 111 -10.20 8.77 -10.05
C LYS A 111 -9.22 9.89 -10.38
N THR A 112 -7.94 9.69 -10.07
CA THR A 112 -6.90 10.69 -10.32
C THR A 112 -6.64 10.86 -11.82
N SER A 113 -6.54 9.75 -12.57
CA SER A 113 -6.37 9.77 -14.03
C SER A 113 -7.55 10.43 -14.72
N GLU A 114 -8.79 10.08 -14.34
CA GLU A 114 -9.99 10.68 -14.90
C GLU A 114 -10.06 12.19 -14.62
N LYS A 115 -9.66 12.61 -13.41
CA LYS A 115 -9.60 14.03 -13.05
C LYS A 115 -8.57 14.81 -13.87
N ILE A 116 -7.40 14.22 -14.15
CA ILE A 116 -6.29 14.92 -14.82
C ILE A 116 -6.40 14.84 -16.35
N PHE A 117 -6.77 13.67 -16.87
CA PHE A 117 -6.72 13.34 -18.29
C PHE A 117 -8.08 13.09 -18.93
N GLY A 118 -9.17 13.05 -18.14
CA GLY A 118 -10.53 12.76 -18.64
C GLY A 118 -10.79 11.29 -18.97
N GLU A 119 -9.78 10.42 -18.83
CA GLU A 119 -9.84 8.99 -19.14
C GLU A 119 -8.96 8.19 -18.17
N TYR A 120 -9.24 6.89 -18.06
CA TYR A 120 -8.36 5.94 -17.39
C TYR A 120 -7.89 4.85 -18.35
N ASN A 121 -6.58 4.84 -18.62
CA ASN A 121 -5.90 3.75 -19.30
C ASN A 121 -4.82 3.18 -18.37
N ALA A 122 -5.01 1.97 -17.88
CA ALA A 122 -4.14 1.36 -16.87
C ALA A 122 -2.66 1.30 -17.29
N LYS A 123 -2.39 0.94 -18.55
CA LYS A 123 -1.02 0.83 -19.07
C LYS A 123 -0.32 2.20 -19.13
N LYS A 124 -1.02 3.22 -19.63
CA LYS A 124 -0.52 4.60 -19.69
C LYS A 124 -0.35 5.19 -18.29
N TRP A 125 -1.31 4.95 -17.40
CA TRP A 125 -1.22 5.39 -16.01
C TRP A 125 -0.02 4.78 -15.29
N HIS A 126 0.22 3.48 -15.49
CA HIS A 126 1.38 2.81 -14.91
C HIS A 126 2.72 3.41 -15.40
N GLN A 127 2.80 3.89 -16.65
CA GLN A 127 3.99 4.63 -17.12
C GLN A 127 4.21 5.95 -16.37
N TYR A 128 3.13 6.66 -16.00
CA TYR A 128 3.24 7.83 -15.14
C TYR A 128 3.71 7.45 -13.73
N ILE A 129 3.22 6.34 -13.17
CA ILE A 129 3.69 5.84 -11.87
C ILE A 129 5.19 5.52 -11.91
N ILE A 130 5.68 4.85 -12.96
CA ILE A 130 7.11 4.57 -13.13
C ILE A 130 7.93 5.87 -13.17
N THR A 131 7.45 6.87 -13.92
CA THR A 131 8.13 8.17 -13.99
C THR A 131 8.13 8.87 -12.64
N ALA A 132 6.98 8.86 -11.95
CA ALA A 132 6.82 9.43 -10.62
C ALA A 132 7.70 8.74 -9.58
N SER A 133 7.89 7.41 -9.66
CA SER A 133 8.77 6.70 -8.73
C SER A 133 10.23 7.09 -8.88
N VAL A 134 10.69 7.35 -10.11
CA VAL A 134 12.05 7.89 -10.36
C VAL A 134 12.16 9.31 -9.81
N ILE A 135 11.18 10.17 -10.08
CA ILE A 135 11.15 11.55 -9.53
C ILE A 135 11.22 11.52 -8.00
N GLN A 136 10.42 10.67 -7.37
CA GLN A 136 10.36 10.52 -5.91
C GLN A 136 11.69 10.07 -5.29
N LYS A 137 12.48 9.26 -6.01
CA LYS A 137 13.80 8.79 -5.54
C LYS A 137 14.91 9.80 -5.75
N GLU A 138 14.78 10.68 -6.74
CA GLU A 138 15.79 11.67 -7.12
C GLU A 138 15.61 13.02 -6.42
N ALA A 139 14.36 13.46 -6.24
CA ALA A 139 14.06 14.75 -5.63
C ALA A 139 14.35 14.73 -4.13
N ALA A 140 15.02 15.76 -3.61
CA ALA A 140 15.24 15.88 -2.17
C ALA A 140 13.96 16.32 -1.43
N ASN A 141 13.03 16.99 -2.12
CA ASN A 141 11.78 17.50 -1.58
C ASN A 141 10.74 17.75 -2.69
N GLU A 142 9.50 18.05 -2.30
CA GLU A 142 8.39 18.27 -3.24
C GLU A 142 8.61 19.46 -4.20
N SER A 143 9.33 20.50 -3.75
CA SER A 143 9.59 21.69 -4.57
C SER A 143 10.58 21.40 -5.73
N GLU A 144 11.43 20.38 -5.58
CA GLU A 144 12.35 19.94 -6.63
C GLU A 144 11.70 18.98 -7.64
N MET A 145 10.60 18.31 -7.29
CA MET A 145 9.97 17.32 -8.15
C MET A 145 9.63 17.83 -9.56
N PRO A 146 9.10 19.07 -9.76
CA PRO A 146 8.86 19.61 -11.10
C PRO A 146 10.14 19.79 -11.92
N ILE A 147 11.25 20.16 -11.27
CA ILE A 147 12.55 20.35 -11.92
C ILE A 147 13.08 18.99 -12.37
N VAL A 148 13.10 17.99 -11.49
CA VAL A 148 13.50 16.62 -11.80
C VAL A 148 12.64 16.03 -12.92
N ALA A 149 11.32 16.21 -12.86
CA ALA A 149 10.40 15.79 -13.90
C ALA A 149 10.74 16.41 -15.26
N SER A 150 11.04 17.71 -15.29
CA SER A 150 11.43 18.41 -16.53
C SER A 150 12.69 17.80 -17.16
N VAL A 151 13.69 17.43 -16.35
CA VAL A 151 14.93 16.80 -16.82
C VAL A 151 14.63 15.42 -17.42
N ILE A 152 13.82 14.61 -16.74
CA ILE A 152 13.43 13.28 -17.21
C ILE A 152 12.72 13.37 -18.57
N TYR A 153 11.68 14.21 -18.67
CA TYR A 153 10.95 14.37 -19.93
C TYR A 153 11.81 14.95 -21.06
N ASN A 154 12.71 15.88 -20.76
CA ASN A 154 13.66 16.42 -21.74
C ASN A 154 14.62 15.35 -22.27
N ARG A 155 15.12 14.45 -21.40
CA ARG A 155 15.99 13.33 -21.79
C ARG A 155 15.24 12.31 -22.65
N ILE A 156 14.03 11.91 -22.24
CA ILE A 156 13.19 10.98 -23.00
C ILE A 156 12.91 11.53 -24.40
N LYS A 157 12.52 12.82 -24.51
CA LYS A 157 12.26 13.47 -25.80
C LYS A 157 13.47 13.47 -26.73
N LYS A 158 14.68 13.52 -26.17
CA LYS A 158 15.96 13.47 -26.90
C LYS A 158 16.47 12.04 -27.15
N GLY A 159 15.74 11.00 -26.71
CA GLY A 159 16.20 9.61 -26.79
C GLY A 159 17.43 9.30 -25.93
N MET A 160 17.68 10.10 -24.89
CA MET A 160 18.83 9.93 -24.01
C MET A 160 18.52 8.93 -22.88
N LYS A 161 19.53 8.16 -22.46
CA LYS A 161 19.44 7.37 -21.22
C LYS A 161 19.20 8.31 -20.01
N LEU A 162 18.39 7.88 -19.04
CA LEU A 162 18.06 8.69 -17.87
C LEU A 162 19.27 8.95 -16.96
N GLN A 163 20.07 7.91 -16.67
CA GLN A 163 21.28 7.99 -15.83
C GLN A 163 20.98 8.62 -14.46
N MET A 164 19.98 8.08 -13.77
CA MET A 164 19.50 8.58 -12.48
C MET A 164 19.83 7.56 -11.39
N ASP A 165 20.65 7.96 -10.43
CA ASP A 165 21.27 7.10 -9.41
C ASP A 165 20.22 6.46 -8.48
N GLY A 166 19.10 7.13 -8.24
CA GLY A 166 17.94 6.64 -7.49
C GLY A 166 17.32 5.36 -8.07
N THR A 167 17.62 5.02 -9.33
CA THR A 167 17.21 3.73 -9.93
C THR A 167 18.12 2.55 -9.56
N LEU A 168 19.31 2.80 -9.00
CA LEU A 168 20.26 1.75 -8.61
C LEU A 168 19.83 1.02 -7.33
N ASN A 169 19.05 1.67 -6.47
CA ASN A 169 18.50 1.11 -5.23
C ASN A 169 17.00 0.83 -5.36
N TYR A 170 16.68 -0.34 -5.90
CA TYR A 170 15.32 -0.78 -6.17
C TYR A 170 15.04 -2.20 -5.66
N GLY A 171 13.76 -2.54 -5.50
CA GLY A 171 13.29 -3.82 -4.96
C GLY A 171 13.88 -4.13 -3.57
N PHE A 172 14.46 -5.31 -3.42
CA PHE A 172 15.13 -5.76 -2.17
C PHE A 172 16.35 -4.91 -1.79
N TYR A 173 16.95 -4.21 -2.75
CA TYR A 173 18.15 -3.40 -2.52
C TYR A 173 17.84 -1.95 -2.11
N SER A 174 16.56 -1.59 -1.95
CA SER A 174 16.10 -0.22 -1.62
C SER A 174 16.86 0.41 -0.44
N HIS A 175 17.22 -0.40 0.55
CA HIS A 175 17.91 0.04 1.78
C HIS A 175 19.38 -0.37 1.86
N THR A 176 19.98 -0.78 0.74
CA THR A 176 21.39 -1.21 0.70
C THR A 176 22.29 -0.09 0.20
N LYS A 177 23.43 0.12 0.86
CA LYS A 177 24.43 1.10 0.42
C LYS A 177 24.97 0.69 -0.95
N ILE A 178 25.02 1.65 -1.88
CA ILE A 178 25.63 1.43 -3.20
C ILE A 178 27.14 1.34 -2.99
N THR A 179 27.73 0.23 -3.42
CA THR A 179 29.18 0.03 -3.44
C THR A 179 29.69 0.07 -4.88
N PRO A 180 30.99 0.34 -5.13
CA PRO A 180 31.54 0.40 -6.48
C PRO A 180 31.33 -0.87 -7.32
N GLN A 181 31.08 -2.03 -6.70
CA GLN A 181 30.76 -3.28 -7.41
C GLN A 181 29.34 -3.32 -7.98
N ARG A 182 28.47 -2.35 -7.65
CA ARG A 182 27.06 -2.26 -8.11
C ARG A 182 26.84 -1.24 -9.23
N ILE A 183 27.90 -0.59 -9.71
CA ILE A 183 27.91 0.41 -10.79
C ILE A 183 28.65 -0.19 -11.99
#